data_AF-J9D225-F1
#
_entry.id   AF-J9D225-F1
#
_cell.length_a   1.000
_cell.length_b   1.000
_cell.length_c   1.000
_cell.angle_alpha   90.00
_cell.angle_beta   90.00
_cell.angle_gamma   90.00
#
_symmetry.space_group_name_H-M   'P 1'
#
loop_
_entity.id
_entity.type
_entity.pdbx_description
1 polymer ?
#
loop_
_entity_poly.entity_id
_entity_poly.type
_entity_poly.pdbx_seq_one_letter_code
_entity_poly.pdbx_strand_id
1 'polypeptide(L)'
;MSNEPLTIIYDQVRNLAPNLLAEDGTAGIRITHEEFSQHLCMRMKRAIVSTSANVSGEPSPKCFADISEEILRAVDYVCTSRREETKNPPASHIIKLGSGGEVKVIR
;
A
#
# COMPACT_ATOMS: atom_id res chain seq x y z
N MET A 1 -0.75 -6.95 -20.91
CA MET A 1 -0.52 -5.94 -19.85
C MET A 1 -0.02 -6.70 -18.63
N SER A 2 1.05 -6.24 -17.96
CA SER A 2 1.52 -6.89 -16.73
C SER A 2 0.42 -6.76 -15.65
N ASN A 3 0.13 -7.86 -14.94
CA ASN A 3 -0.79 -7.89 -13.81
C ASN A 3 -0.08 -7.61 -12.47
N GLU A 4 1.18 -7.20 -12.52
CA GLU A 4 1.97 -6.93 -11.33
C GLU A 4 1.58 -5.58 -10.73
N PRO A 5 1.46 -5.49 -9.40
CA PRO A 5 1.12 -4.24 -8.76
C PRO A 5 2.24 -3.22 -8.98
N LEU A 6 1.87 -1.99 -9.37
CA LEU A 6 2.79 -0.86 -9.57
C LEU A 6 2.47 0.25 -8.58
N THR A 7 3.47 0.71 -7.86
CA THR A 7 3.41 1.91 -7.03
C THR A 7 4.27 3.00 -7.67
N ILE A 8 3.71 4.20 -7.82
CA ILE A 8 4.43 5.36 -8.36
C ILE A 8 4.66 6.35 -7.22
N ILE A 9 5.93 6.71 -6.98
CA ILE A 9 6.31 7.77 -6.05
C ILE A 9 6.33 9.09 -6.82
N TYR A 10 5.60 10.07 -6.32
CA TYR A 10 5.53 11.43 -6.87
C TYR A 10 6.20 12.42 -5.93
N ASP A 11 6.90 13.39 -6.51
CA ASP A 11 7.41 14.56 -5.79
C ASP A 11 6.29 15.58 -5.53
N GLN A 12 6.37 16.30 -4.41
CA GLN A 12 5.55 17.48 -4.10
C GLN A 12 4.04 17.25 -4.26
N VAL A 13 3.58 16.09 -3.78
CA VAL A 13 2.16 15.71 -3.80
C VAL A 13 1.30 16.73 -3.05
N ARG A 14 0.08 16.94 -3.54
CA ARG A 14 -0.86 17.92 -2.96
C ARG A 14 -2.11 17.23 -2.43
N ASN A 15 -2.81 17.91 -1.52
CA ASN A 15 -4.08 17.46 -0.93
C ASN A 15 -3.98 16.15 -0.13
N LEU A 16 -2.80 15.83 0.39
CA LEU A 16 -2.57 14.73 1.33
C LEU A 16 -2.31 15.28 2.73
N ALA A 17 -2.61 14.47 3.75
CA ALA A 17 -2.33 14.84 5.14
C ALA A 17 -0.81 14.96 5.36
N PRO A 18 -0.31 15.99 6.08
CA PRO A 18 1.12 16.20 6.25
C PRO A 18 1.87 15.02 6.87
N ASN A 19 1.22 14.29 7.79
CA ASN A 19 1.78 13.12 8.46
C ASN A 19 1.88 11.87 7.57
N LEU A 20 1.34 11.91 6.34
CA LEU A 20 1.51 10.86 5.34
C LEU A 20 2.76 11.08 4.48
N LEU A 21 3.22 12.32 4.38
CA LEU A 21 4.32 12.68 3.50
C LEU A 21 5.64 12.17 4.07
N ALA A 22 6.52 11.68 3.19
CA ALA A 22 7.91 11.48 3.55
C ALA A 22 8.59 12.83 3.87
N GLU A 23 9.74 12.77 4.55
CA GLU A 23 10.51 13.97 4.91
C GLU A 23 10.87 14.84 3.69
N ASP A 24 11.03 14.24 2.51
CA ASP A 24 11.30 14.91 1.24
C ASP A 24 10.03 15.41 0.51
N GLY A 25 8.85 15.27 1.12
CA GLY A 25 7.56 15.70 0.57
C GLY A 25 7.00 14.76 -0.49
N THR A 26 7.55 13.55 -0.64
CA THR A 26 7.04 12.55 -1.59
C THR A 26 5.90 11.70 -1.01
N ALA A 27 5.11 11.09 -1.90
CA ALA A 27 4.20 10.00 -1.52
C ALA A 27 4.06 8.95 -2.63
N GLY A 28 3.86 7.69 -2.22
CA GLY A 28 3.55 6.57 -3.10
C GLY A 28 2.05 6.47 -3.39
N ILE A 29 1.69 6.36 -4.67
CA ILE A 29 0.31 6.18 -5.13
C ILE A 29 0.23 4.87 -5.92
N ARG A 30 -0.79 4.06 -5.64
CA ARG A 30 -1.06 2.79 -6.30
C ARG A 30 -2.53 2.70 -6.71
N ILE A 31 -2.78 2.22 -7.92
CA ILE A 31 -4.11 1.78 -8.33
C ILE A 31 -4.19 0.28 -8.04
N THR A 32 -5.09 -0.11 -7.13
CA THR A 32 -5.28 -1.53 -6.80
C THR A 32 -6.19 -2.21 -7.82
N HIS A 33 -5.78 -3.40 -8.26
CA HIS A 33 -6.56 -4.27 -9.15
C HIS A 33 -7.16 -5.47 -8.39
N GLU A 34 -6.94 -5.54 -7.07
CA GLU A 34 -7.54 -6.57 -6.22
C GLU A 34 -8.98 -6.15 -5.86
N GLU A 35 -9.92 -7.08 -6.04
CA GLU A 35 -11.36 -6.82 -6.03
C GLU A 35 -11.84 -6.14 -4.73
N PHE A 36 -11.43 -6.64 -3.56
CA PHE A 36 -11.87 -6.09 -2.28
C PHE A 36 -11.40 -4.65 -2.08
N SER A 37 -10.11 -4.40 -2.24
CA SER A 37 -9.51 -3.08 -2.06
C SER A 37 -9.97 -2.08 -3.14
N GLN A 38 -10.23 -2.54 -4.36
CA GLN A 38 -10.81 -1.71 -5.42
C GLN A 38 -12.23 -1.27 -5.03
N HIS A 39 -13.06 -2.22 -4.60
CA HIS A 39 -14.41 -1.96 -4.11
C HIS A 39 -14.45 -1.09 -2.85
N LEU A 40 -13.46 -1.23 -1.96
CA LEU A 40 -13.33 -0.41 -0.77
C LEU A 40 -13.04 1.05 -1.16
N CYS A 41 -12.05 1.30 -2.02
CA CYS A 41 -11.76 2.64 -2.55
C CYS A 41 -12.99 3.27 -3.22
N MET A 42 -13.70 2.51 -4.06
CA MET A 42 -14.93 2.98 -4.72
C MET A 42 -16.04 3.37 -3.73
N ARG A 43 -16.26 2.55 -2.69
CA ARG A 43 -17.28 2.81 -1.66
C ARG A 43 -16.94 4.00 -0.76
N MET A 44 -15.66 4.15 -0.43
CA MET A 44 -15.16 5.30 0.36
C MET A 44 -15.21 6.61 -0.43
N LYS A 45 -15.28 6.54 -1.78
CA LYS A 45 -15.24 7.69 -2.69
C LYS A 45 -14.02 8.59 -2.47
N ARG A 46 -12.94 8.03 -1.94
CA ARG A 46 -11.69 8.70 -1.57
C ARG A 46 -10.54 7.71 -1.69
N ALA A 47 -9.31 8.24 -1.85
CA ALA A 47 -8.11 7.43 -1.72
C ALA A 47 -7.98 6.92 -0.27
N ILE A 48 -7.42 5.73 -0.11
CA ILE A 48 -7.21 5.08 1.18
C ILE A 48 -5.71 4.97 1.42
N VAL A 49 -5.27 5.45 2.57
CA VAL A 49 -3.91 5.25 3.05
C VAL A 49 -3.77 3.80 3.50
N SER A 50 -2.73 3.12 3.01
CA SER A 50 -2.45 1.73 3.37
C SER A 50 -0.97 1.58 3.66
N THR A 51 -0.66 1.08 4.85
CA THR A 51 0.65 0.56 5.23
C THR A 51 0.58 -0.97 5.35
N SER A 52 1.74 -1.62 5.49
CA SER A 52 1.78 -3.05 5.83
C SER A 52 1.25 -3.27 7.25
N ALA A 53 0.53 -4.38 7.46
CA ALA A 53 -0.10 -4.73 8.73
C ALA A 53 0.91 -5.39 9.69
N ASN A 54 1.94 -4.64 10.09
CA ASN A 54 2.96 -5.07 11.05
C ASN A 54 3.31 -3.95 12.02
N VAL A 55 3.90 -4.31 13.16
CA VAL A 55 4.50 -3.33 14.08
C VAL A 55 5.71 -2.71 13.40
N SER A 56 5.92 -1.41 13.59
CA SER A 56 7.04 -0.69 12.96
C SER A 56 8.38 -1.32 13.32
N GLY A 57 9.20 -1.60 12.31
CA GLY A 57 10.49 -2.28 12.45
C GLY A 57 10.43 -3.80 12.29
N GLU A 58 9.24 -4.41 12.35
CA GLU A 58 9.07 -5.84 12.10
C GLU A 58 8.91 -6.15 10.59
N PRO A 59 9.18 -7.40 10.16
CA PRO A 59 8.89 -7.82 8.80
C PRO A 59 7.41 -7.70 8.46
N SER A 60 7.09 -7.27 7.24
CA SER A 60 5.71 -7.27 6.76
C SER A 60 5.17 -8.70 6.64
N PRO A 61 3.89 -8.94 7.01
CA PRO A 61 3.27 -10.25 6.89
C PRO A 61 3.16 -10.67 5.43
N LYS A 62 3.37 -11.95 5.13
CA LYS A 62 3.23 -12.52 3.78
C LYS A 62 1.84 -13.06 3.54
N CYS A 63 1.18 -13.51 4.60
CA CYS A 63 -0.22 -13.94 4.61
C CYS A 63 -0.93 -13.50 5.89
N PHE A 64 -2.24 -13.75 5.97
CA PHE A 64 -3.04 -13.38 7.14
C PHE A 64 -2.55 -14.03 8.43
N ALA A 65 -2.10 -15.28 8.37
CA ALA A 65 -1.59 -16.02 9.52
C ALA A 65 -0.29 -15.43 10.11
N ASP A 66 0.42 -14.57 9.36
CA ASP A 66 1.63 -13.90 9.84
C ASP A 66 1.31 -12.61 10.62
N ILE A 67 0.06 -12.14 10.62
CA ILE A 67 -0.34 -10.91 11.32
C ILE A 67 -0.43 -11.21 12.81
N SER A 68 0.24 -10.39 13.64
CA SER A 68 0.25 -10.58 15.08
C SER A 68 -1.14 -10.36 15.71
N GLU A 69 -1.43 -11.13 16.76
CA GLU A 69 -2.64 -10.96 17.58
C GLU A 69 -2.79 -9.55 18.15
N GLU A 70 -1.67 -8.89 18.44
CA GLU A 70 -1.65 -7.49 18.88
C GLU A 70 -2.33 -6.56 17.86
N ILE A 71 -1.96 -6.67 16.59
CA ILE A 71 -2.56 -5.87 15.52
C ILE A 71 -4.03 -6.23 15.32
N LEU A 72 -4.35 -7.53 15.31
CA LEU A 72 -5.72 -8.00 15.12
C LEU A 72 -6.69 -7.49 16.19
N ARG A 73 -6.19 -7.30 17.42
CA ARG A 73 -6.97 -6.77 18.55
C ARG A 73 -6.97 -5.24 18.62
N ALA A 74 -6.01 -4.57 17.98
CA ALA A 74 -5.85 -3.12 18.02
C ALA A 74 -6.66 -2.36 16.95
N VAL A 75 -7.28 -3.08 15.99
CA VAL A 75 -8.04 -2.48 14.90
C VAL A 75 -9.55 -2.63 15.10
N ASP A 76 -10.32 -1.67 14.61
CA ASP A 76 -11.79 -1.70 14.68
C ASP A 76 -12.41 -2.81 13.80
N TYR A 77 -11.71 -3.18 12.73
CA TYR A 77 -12.20 -4.17 11.78
C TYR A 77 -11.06 -4.89 11.07
N VAL A 78 -11.21 -6.21 10.98
CA VAL A 78 -10.36 -7.08 10.17
C VAL A 78 -11.21 -7.61 9.01
N CYS A 79 -10.84 -7.31 7.76
CA CYS A 79 -11.61 -7.80 6.61
C CYS A 79 -11.48 -9.32 6.43
N THR A 80 -12.47 -9.96 5.82
CA THR A 80 -12.50 -11.42 5.60
C THR A 80 -11.92 -11.86 4.26
N SER A 81 -11.55 -10.92 3.39
CA SER A 81 -11.01 -11.20 2.06
C SER A 81 -9.69 -11.97 2.16
N ARG A 82 -9.56 -13.06 1.37
CA ARG A 82 -8.30 -13.79 1.11
C ARG A 82 -7.53 -14.29 2.35
N ARG A 83 -8.18 -14.47 3.51
CA ARG A 83 -7.51 -14.91 4.76
C ARG A 83 -6.85 -16.29 4.67
N GLU A 84 -7.43 -17.20 3.89
CA GLU A 84 -6.94 -18.57 3.73
C GLU A 84 -5.77 -18.69 2.74
N GLU A 85 -5.38 -17.58 2.08
CA GLU A 85 -4.27 -17.60 1.16
C GLU A 85 -2.93 -17.63 1.90
N THR A 86 -2.12 -18.63 1.60
CA THR A 86 -0.79 -18.85 2.22
C THR A 86 0.37 -18.43 1.32
N LYS A 87 0.08 -18.01 0.09
CA LYS A 87 1.10 -17.59 -0.87
C LYS A 87 1.52 -16.17 -0.57
N ASN A 88 2.82 -15.91 -0.65
CA ASN A 88 3.39 -14.57 -0.62
C ASN A 88 3.42 -14.00 -2.04
N PRO A 89 2.44 -13.18 -2.48
CA PRO A 89 2.51 -12.54 -3.77
C PRO A 89 3.75 -11.63 -3.85
N PRO A 90 4.34 -11.45 -5.05
CA PRO A 90 5.50 -10.58 -5.22
C PRO A 90 5.18 -9.15 -4.81
N ALA A 91 6.17 -8.47 -4.23
CA ALA A 91 6.06 -7.05 -3.89
C ALA A 91 5.79 -6.22 -5.15
N SER A 92 5.14 -5.06 -4.99
CA SER A 92 4.92 -4.16 -6.12
C SER A 92 6.22 -3.63 -6.68
N HIS A 93 6.27 -3.52 -8.01
CA HIS A 93 7.23 -2.66 -8.68
C HIS A 93 7.05 -1.23 -8.19
N ILE A 94 8.15 -0.53 -7.95
CA ILE A 94 8.14 0.85 -7.48
C ILE A 94 8.97 1.69 -8.43
N ILE A 95 8.33 2.70 -9.01
CA ILE A 95 9.00 3.72 -9.81
C ILE A 95 8.82 5.07 -9.14
N LYS A 96 9.85 5.92 -9.18
CA LYS A 96 9.75 7.33 -8.81
C LYS A 96 9.75 8.17 -10.08
N LEU A 97 8.77 9.08 -10.18
CA LEU A 97 8.68 10.08 -11.22
C LEU A 97 9.12 11.42 -10.64
N GLY A 98 10.28 11.90 -11.09
CA GLY A 98 10.86 13.17 -10.69
C GLY A 98 10.46 14.33 -11.60
N SER A 99 10.85 15.54 -11.19
CA SER A 99 10.68 16.74 -12.02
C SER A 99 11.39 16.59 -13.38
N GLY A 100 10.78 17.11 -14.45
CA GLY A 100 11.41 17.10 -15.78
C GLY A 100 11.37 15.75 -16.51
N GLY A 101 10.56 14.79 -16.04
CA GLY A 101 10.42 13.48 -16.70
C GLY A 101 11.46 12.45 -16.28
N GLU A 102 12.17 12.68 -15.18
CA GLU A 102 13.09 11.70 -14.60
C GLU A 102 12.31 10.46 -14.13
N VAL A 103 12.77 9.27 -14.54
CA VAL A 103 12.20 7.99 -14.11
C VAL A 103 13.29 7.20 -13.39
N LYS A 104 13.05 6.89 -12.12
CA LYS A 104 13.93 6.03 -11.32
C LYS A 104 13.20 4.77 -10.91
N VAL A 105 13.72 3.61 -11.33
CA VAL A 105 13.22 2.30 -10.87
C VAL A 105 13.85 2.00 -9.51
N ILE A 106 13.00 1.72 -8.51
CA ILE A 106 13.44 1.39 -7.15
C ILE A 106 13.52 -0.11 -6.97
N ARG A 107 12.50 -0.84 -7.42
CA ARG A 107 12.45 -2.30 -7.47
C ARG A 107 11.36 -2.77 -8.42
#